data_AF-H0ERV5-F1
#
_entry.id   AF-H0ERV5-F1
#
_cell.length_a   1.000
_cell.length_b   1.000
_cell.length_c   1.000
_cell.angle_alpha   90.00
_cell.angle_beta   90.00
_cell.angle_gamma   90.00
#
_symmetry.space_group_name_H-M   'P 1'
#
loop_
_entity.id
_entity.type
_entity.pdbx_description
1 polymer ?
#
loop_
_entity_poly.entity_id
_entity_poly.type
_entity_poly.pdbx_seq_one_letter_code
_entity_poly.pdbx_strand_id
1 'polypeptide(L)'
;MSTITISQTTASKSDLKVVSYSKIVRGDADELDTLRKACEEYGFWYLDLNSQNGDPISVVQNVPSVFKIVEEFFDLEDAEKTRYDVDEIGPWKLNGYTPFGRNKGLVGDGKKYGVEGYTVSNPCIRTVGAERV
;
A
#
# COMPACT_ATOMS: atom_id res chain seq x y z
N MET A 1 -11.88 -23.19 6.24
CA MET A 1 -11.85 -22.55 4.90
C MET A 1 -12.78 -21.34 4.96
N SER A 2 -12.32 -20.22 5.51
CA SER A 2 -13.12 -19.00 5.55
C SER A 2 -12.94 -18.24 4.25
N THR A 3 -14.02 -18.09 3.49
CA THR A 3 -14.05 -17.30 2.27
C THR A 3 -14.00 -15.82 2.65
N ILE A 4 -12.93 -15.12 2.27
CA ILE A 4 -12.86 -13.66 2.37
C ILE A 4 -13.75 -13.11 1.25
N THR A 5 -14.98 -12.77 1.61
CA THR A 5 -15.84 -11.96 0.76
C THR A 5 -15.37 -10.51 0.89
N ILE A 6 -14.69 -10.00 -0.14
CA ILE A 6 -14.49 -8.56 -0.28
C ILE A 6 -15.87 -7.98 -0.57
N SER A 7 -16.58 -7.59 0.49
CA SER A 7 -17.79 -6.78 0.36
C SER A 7 -17.39 -5.50 -0.33
N GLN A 8 -17.84 -5.31 -1.58
CA GLN A 8 -17.86 -4.00 -2.21
C GLN A 8 -18.80 -3.13 -1.37
N THR A 9 -18.25 -2.45 -0.38
CA THR A 9 -18.91 -1.34 0.28
C THR A 9 -19.31 -0.37 -0.82
N THR A 10 -20.60 -0.21 -1.04
CA THR A 10 -21.16 0.84 -1.90
C THR A 10 -20.97 2.19 -1.20
N ALA A 11 -19.70 2.59 -1.02
CA ALA A 11 -19.36 3.98 -0.81
C ALA A 11 -19.86 4.72 -2.05
N SER A 12 -20.49 5.89 -1.87
CA SER A 12 -20.80 6.77 -3.01
C SER A 12 -19.52 6.87 -3.84
N LYS A 13 -19.56 6.35 -5.07
CA LYS A 13 -18.40 6.31 -5.96
C LYS A 13 -17.85 7.73 -5.98
N SER A 14 -16.73 7.95 -5.31
CA SER A 14 -16.14 9.29 -5.21
C SER A 14 -15.95 9.81 -6.63
N ASP A 15 -16.19 11.10 -6.88
CA ASP A 15 -16.03 11.73 -8.20
C ASP A 15 -14.58 11.75 -8.73
N LEU A 16 -13.67 11.02 -8.05
CA LEU A 16 -12.30 10.82 -8.48
C LEU A 16 -12.25 10.17 -9.87
N LYS A 17 -11.36 10.71 -10.69
CA LYS A 17 -11.11 10.19 -12.03
C LYS A 17 -10.54 8.77 -11.96
N VAL A 18 -10.97 7.93 -12.89
CA VAL A 18 -10.39 6.62 -13.14
C VAL A 18 -9.54 6.74 -14.39
N VAL A 19 -8.26 6.34 -14.31
CA VAL A 19 -7.29 6.42 -15.41
C VAL A 19 -6.81 5.03 -15.78
N SER A 20 -6.73 4.70 -17.06
CA SER A 20 -6.31 3.40 -17.56
C SER A 20 -4.79 3.24 -17.59
N TYR A 21 -4.26 2.30 -16.81
CA TYR A 21 -2.85 1.95 -16.82
C TYR A 21 -2.39 1.53 -18.22
N SER A 22 -3.17 0.71 -18.92
CA SER A 22 -2.77 0.19 -20.22
C SER A 22 -2.58 1.30 -21.25
N LYS A 23 -3.43 2.34 -21.23
CA LYS A 23 -3.34 3.49 -22.13
C LYS A 23 -2.17 4.41 -21.77
N ILE A 24 -1.92 4.65 -20.48
CA ILE A 24 -0.74 5.40 -20.01
C ILE A 24 0.55 4.78 -20.56
N VAL A 25 0.71 3.45 -20.41
CA VAL A 25 1.92 2.73 -20.87
C VAL A 25 2.13 2.85 -22.38
N ARG A 26 1.05 3.03 -23.16
CA ARG A 26 1.11 3.22 -24.62
C ARG A 26 1.29 4.68 -25.04
N GLY A 27 1.30 5.63 -24.10
CA GLY A 27 1.40 7.04 -24.40
C GLY A 27 0.15 7.64 -25.04
N ASP A 28 -1.03 7.11 -24.70
CA ASP A 28 -2.31 7.69 -25.15
C ASP A 28 -2.46 9.14 -24.66
N ALA A 29 -2.56 10.09 -25.59
CA ALA A 29 -2.48 11.51 -25.29
C ALA A 29 -3.67 12.00 -24.42
N ASP A 30 -4.88 11.51 -24.71
CA ASP A 30 -6.09 11.89 -24.00
C ASP A 30 -6.08 11.36 -22.55
N GLU A 31 -5.59 10.13 -22.38
CA GLU A 31 -5.46 9.52 -21.06
C GLU A 31 -4.36 10.20 -20.23
N LEU A 32 -3.24 10.58 -20.84
CA LEU A 32 -2.17 11.34 -20.17
C LEU A 32 -2.65 12.74 -19.75
N ASP A 33 -3.44 13.43 -20.56
CA ASP A 33 -4.05 14.70 -20.18
C ASP A 33 -5.07 14.53 -19.03
N THR A 34 -5.84 13.43 -19.06
CA THR A 34 -6.74 13.06 -17.96
C THR A 34 -5.98 12.83 -16.64
N LEU A 35 -4.86 12.11 -16.70
CA LEU A 35 -3.98 11.90 -15.55
C LEU A 35 -3.45 13.23 -15.01
N ARG A 36 -2.91 14.09 -15.88
CA ARG A 36 -2.38 15.41 -15.51
C ARG A 36 -3.45 16.24 -14.80
N LYS A 37 -4.66 16.34 -15.37
CA LYS A 37 -5.77 17.08 -14.77
C LYS A 37 -6.17 16.51 -13.41
N ALA A 38 -6.23 15.19 -13.27
CA ALA A 38 -6.56 14.56 -11.99
C ALA A 38 -5.49 14.86 -10.91
N CYS A 39 -4.20 14.88 -11.30
CA CYS A 39 -3.11 15.30 -10.42
C CYS A 39 -3.23 16.77 -10.00
N GLU A 40 -3.58 17.68 -10.94
CA GLU A 40 -3.71 19.12 -10.68
C GLU A 40 -4.94 19.48 -9.84
N GLU A 41 -6.06 18.80 -10.06
CA GLU A 41 -7.36 19.16 -9.47
C GLU A 41 -7.57 18.52 -8.10
N TYR A 42 -7.26 17.22 -7.95
CA TYR A 42 -7.57 16.45 -6.74
C TYR A 42 -6.32 15.92 -6.04
N GLY A 43 -5.21 15.74 -6.75
CA GLY A 43 -4.02 15.05 -6.24
C GLY A 43 -4.17 13.53 -6.05
N PHE A 44 -5.37 12.99 -6.28
CA PHE A 44 -5.70 11.57 -6.16
C PHE A 44 -6.60 11.11 -7.31
N TRP A 45 -6.43 9.86 -7.73
CA TRP A 45 -7.22 9.23 -8.80
C TRP A 45 -7.20 7.70 -8.59
N TYR A 46 -8.15 7.02 -9.23
CA TYR A 46 -8.10 5.57 -9.35
C TYR A 46 -7.32 5.16 -10.60
N LEU A 47 -6.56 4.08 -10.49
CA LEU A 47 -5.88 3.47 -11.62
C LEU A 47 -6.59 2.17 -11.99
N ASP A 48 -7.11 2.11 -13.21
CA ASP A 48 -7.64 0.88 -13.79
C ASP A 48 -6.48 -0.02 -14.25
N LEU A 49 -6.40 -1.18 -13.62
CA LEU A 49 -5.36 -2.19 -13.81
C LEU A 49 -5.80 -3.28 -14.80
N ASN A 50 -6.77 -3.01 -15.68
CA ASN A 50 -7.09 -3.90 -16.78
C ASN A 50 -6.17 -3.64 -17.99
N SER A 51 -5.90 -4.73 -18.70
CA SER A 51 -5.21 -4.73 -19.99
C SER A 51 -6.13 -4.21 -21.09
N GLN A 52 -5.59 -4.12 -22.31
CA GLN A 52 -6.36 -3.70 -23.50
C GLN A 52 -7.58 -4.57 -23.77
N ASN A 53 -7.47 -5.85 -23.46
CA ASN A 53 -8.52 -6.83 -23.73
C ASN A 53 -9.57 -6.87 -22.60
N GLY A 54 -9.42 -6.04 -21.57
CA GLY A 54 -10.28 -6.01 -20.39
C GLY A 54 -9.86 -6.99 -19.29
N ASP A 55 -8.85 -7.84 -19.52
CA ASP A 55 -8.33 -8.77 -18.51
C ASP A 55 -7.44 -8.05 -17.48
N PRO A 56 -7.50 -8.37 -16.18
CA PRO A 56 -6.61 -7.80 -15.19
C PRO A 56 -5.13 -8.04 -15.52
N ILE A 57 -4.28 -7.04 -15.32
CA ILE A 57 -2.82 -7.21 -15.48
C ILE A 57 -2.25 -8.13 -14.39
N SER A 58 -1.07 -8.69 -14.65
CA SER A 58 -0.45 -9.72 -13.80
C SER A 58 -0.31 -9.34 -12.32
N VAL A 59 -0.07 -8.06 -11.99
CA VAL A 59 0.05 -7.64 -10.58
C VAL A 59 -1.25 -7.84 -9.79
N VAL A 60 -2.42 -7.73 -10.44
CA VAL A 60 -3.73 -7.95 -9.79
C VAL A 60 -3.85 -9.39 -9.29
N GLN A 61 -3.23 -10.34 -9.99
CA GLN A 61 -3.26 -11.76 -9.61
C GLN A 61 -2.48 -12.02 -8.30
N ASN A 62 -1.52 -11.18 -7.95
CA ASN A 62 -0.72 -11.31 -6.73
C ASN A 62 -1.41 -10.70 -5.50
N VAL A 63 -2.40 -9.83 -5.69
CA VAL A 63 -3.07 -9.10 -4.61
C VAL A 63 -3.64 -10.03 -3.53
N PRO A 64 -4.36 -11.13 -3.85
CA PRO A 64 -4.88 -12.04 -2.84
C PRO A 64 -3.77 -12.69 -1.99
N SER A 65 -2.63 -13.02 -2.61
CA SER A 65 -1.50 -13.62 -1.89
C SER A 65 -0.84 -12.62 -0.93
N VAL A 66 -0.74 -11.35 -1.33
CA VAL A 66 -0.22 -10.29 -0.44
C VAL A 66 -1.15 -10.10 0.76
N PHE A 67 -2.47 -10.02 0.55
CA PHE A 67 -3.43 -9.92 1.65
C PHE A 67 -3.35 -11.12 2.60
N LYS A 68 -3.24 -12.34 2.05
CA LYS A 68 -3.05 -13.53 2.87
C LYS A 68 -1.80 -13.44 3.75
N ILE A 69 -0.67 -13.02 3.21
CA ILE A 69 0.58 -12.86 3.98
C ILE A 69 0.42 -11.80 5.06
N VAL A 70 -0.25 -10.69 4.74
CA VAL A 70 -0.55 -9.61 5.69
C VAL A 70 -1.39 -10.13 6.85
N GLU A 71 -2.47 -10.85 6.57
CA GLU A 71 -3.34 -11.46 7.57
C GLU A 71 -2.58 -12.46 8.45
N GLU A 72 -1.85 -13.40 7.83
CA GLU A 72 -1.06 -14.40 8.55
C GLU A 72 0.01 -13.75 9.45
N PHE A 73 0.64 -12.65 9.01
CA PHE A 73 1.63 -11.95 9.81
C PHE A 73 1.01 -11.22 11.02
N PHE A 74 -0.11 -10.53 10.82
CA PHE A 74 -0.73 -9.76 11.91
C PHE A 74 -1.49 -10.63 12.93
N ASP A 75 -1.85 -11.85 12.54
CA ASP A 75 -2.42 -12.89 13.44
C ASP A 75 -1.36 -13.57 14.32
N LEU A 76 -0.05 -13.33 14.09
CA LEU A 76 1.01 -13.81 14.97
C LEU A 76 0.88 -13.20 16.38
N GLU A 77 1.36 -13.94 17.38
CA GLU A 77 1.45 -13.44 18.75
C GLU A 77 2.32 -12.16 18.81
N ASP A 78 1.95 -11.23 19.68
CA ASP A 78 2.65 -9.94 19.82
C ASP A 78 4.16 -10.11 20.11
N ALA A 79 4.53 -11.15 20.86
CA ALA A 79 5.93 -11.48 21.15
C ALA A 79 6.71 -11.83 19.87
N GLU A 80 6.09 -12.51 18.91
CA GLU A 80 6.70 -12.87 17.64
C GLU A 80 6.77 -11.66 16.70
N LYS A 81 5.68 -10.87 16.60
CA LYS A 81 5.66 -9.64 15.78
C LYS A 81 6.73 -8.65 16.22
N THR A 82 6.94 -8.51 17.52
CA THR A 82 7.94 -7.59 18.10
C THR A 82 9.38 -7.96 17.73
N ARG A 83 9.68 -9.22 17.39
CA ARG A 83 11.03 -9.58 16.89
C ARG A 83 11.38 -8.88 15.58
N TYR A 84 10.38 -8.36 14.87
CA TYR A 84 10.53 -7.63 13.64
C TYR A 84 10.41 -6.11 13.83
N ASP A 85 10.54 -5.60 15.06
CA ASP A 85 10.37 -4.18 15.35
C ASP A 85 11.24 -3.31 14.43
N VAL A 86 10.61 -2.32 13.79
CA VAL A 86 11.27 -1.36 12.90
C VAL A 86 12.41 -0.61 13.58
N ASP A 87 12.33 -0.43 14.91
CA ASP A 87 13.37 0.21 15.72
C ASP A 87 14.55 -0.72 16.01
N GLU A 88 14.38 -2.04 15.87
CA GLU A 88 15.38 -3.06 16.20
C GLU A 88 16.06 -3.65 14.95
N ILE A 89 15.35 -3.73 13.82
CA ILE A 89 15.85 -4.38 12.58
C ILE A 89 17.03 -3.63 11.95
N GLY A 90 17.17 -2.32 12.17
CA GLY A 90 18.33 -1.59 11.68
C GLY A 90 18.28 -0.09 11.94
N PRO A 91 19.44 0.60 11.83
CA PRO A 91 19.60 1.99 12.24
C PRO A 91 18.72 2.97 11.45
N TRP A 92 18.31 2.59 10.24
CA TRP A 92 17.57 3.43 9.31
C TRP A 92 16.06 3.21 9.34
N LYS A 93 15.55 2.24 10.12
CA LYS A 93 14.11 1.99 10.28
C LYS A 93 13.35 1.81 8.97
N LEU A 94 14.03 1.27 7.95
CA LEU A 94 13.51 1.16 6.59
C LEU A 94 12.61 -0.06 6.39
N ASN A 95 12.75 -1.06 7.26
CA ASN A 95 11.99 -2.30 7.20
C ASN A 95 11.60 -2.72 8.61
N GLY A 96 10.38 -3.22 8.78
CA GLY A 96 9.95 -3.80 10.04
C GLY A 96 8.54 -3.44 10.48
N TYR A 97 8.16 -4.03 11.59
CA TYR A 97 6.89 -3.94 12.28
C TYR A 97 6.82 -2.67 13.14
N THR A 98 5.71 -1.95 13.02
CA THR A 98 5.30 -0.85 13.91
C THR A 98 4.13 -1.32 14.76
N PRO A 99 4.31 -1.51 16.07
CA PRO A 99 3.26 -1.95 16.97
C PRO A 99 2.11 -0.96 17.09
N PHE A 100 0.93 -1.52 17.38
CA PHE A 100 -0.28 -0.75 17.62
C PHE A 100 -0.06 0.30 18.72
N GLY A 101 -0.54 1.52 18.47
CA GLY A 101 -0.51 2.60 19.46
C GLY A 101 0.86 3.26 19.68
N ARG A 102 1.91 2.84 18.97
CA ARG A 102 3.22 3.50 18.98
C ARG A 102 3.15 4.93 18.43
N ASN A 103 2.51 5.08 17.28
CA ASN A 103 2.31 6.39 16.69
C ASN A 103 1.10 7.06 17.33
N LYS A 104 1.33 8.22 17.96
CA LYS A 104 0.24 9.10 18.37
C LYS A 104 -0.43 9.59 17.08
N GLY A 105 -1.65 9.12 16.80
CA GLY A 105 -2.45 9.62 15.68
C GLY A 105 -2.65 11.14 15.75
N LEU A 106 -3.24 11.71 14.68
CA LEU A 106 -3.55 13.14 14.62
C LEU A 106 -4.30 13.59 15.90
N VAL A 107 -3.82 14.67 16.50
CA VAL A 107 -4.36 15.23 17.74
C VAL A 107 -5.77 15.75 17.48
N GLY A 108 -6.78 14.96 17.85
CA GLY A 108 -8.19 15.34 17.85
C GLY A 108 -8.95 14.40 18.77
N ASP A 109 -9.70 14.96 19.71
CA ASP A 109 -10.68 14.30 20.57
C ASP A 109 -10.16 13.32 21.65
N GLY A 110 -8.83 13.22 21.83
CA GLY A 110 -8.23 12.39 22.89
C GLY A 110 -8.36 10.87 22.67
N LYS A 111 -8.94 10.45 21.56
CA LYS A 111 -9.05 9.04 21.15
C LYS A 111 -7.82 8.63 20.34
N LYS A 112 -7.14 7.57 20.79
CA LYS A 112 -6.01 6.99 20.08
C LYS A 112 -6.52 5.98 19.05
N TYR A 113 -6.57 6.38 17.78
CA TYR A 113 -6.74 5.45 16.67
C TYR A 113 -5.35 4.96 16.26
N GLY A 114 -4.86 3.93 16.95
CA GLY A 114 -3.64 3.24 16.55
C GLY A 114 -3.91 2.37 15.32
N VAL A 115 -2.88 2.18 14.51
CA VAL A 115 -2.79 1.06 13.57
C VAL A 115 -1.48 0.36 13.85
N GLU A 116 -1.44 -0.95 13.64
CA GLU A 116 -0.17 -1.63 13.43
C GLU A 116 0.16 -1.63 11.94
N GLY A 117 1.45 -1.78 11.61
CA GLY A 117 1.89 -1.76 10.23
C GLY A 117 3.22 -2.46 10.05
N TYR A 118 3.52 -2.85 8.82
CA TYR A 118 4.82 -3.38 8.44
C TYR A 118 5.33 -2.62 7.23
N THR A 119 6.57 -2.13 7.31
CA THR A 119 7.21 -1.41 6.20
C THR A 119 8.14 -2.36 5.44
N VAL A 120 7.99 -2.40 4.11
CA VAL A 120 8.91 -3.09 3.20
C VAL A 120 9.53 -2.06 2.27
N SER A 121 10.85 -1.93 2.33
CA SER A 121 11.66 -1.07 1.48
C SER A 121 12.46 -1.89 0.48
N ASN A 122 12.89 -1.24 -0.61
CA ASN A 122 13.71 -1.84 -1.63
C ASN A 122 14.98 -2.49 -1.01
N PRO A 123 15.25 -3.79 -1.27
CA PRO A 123 16.44 -4.46 -0.74
C PRO A 123 17.76 -3.79 -1.15
N CYS A 124 17.78 -3.02 -2.24
CA CYS A 124 18.97 -2.31 -2.71
C CYS A 124 19.43 -1.18 -1.78
N ILE A 125 18.56 -0.68 -0.88
CA ILE A 125 18.96 0.31 0.13
C ILE A 125 19.79 -0.34 1.28
N ARG A 126 19.81 -1.67 1.42
CA ARG A 126 20.72 -2.33 2.38
C ARG A 126 22.20 -2.09 2.07
N THR A 127 22.56 -1.77 0.82
CA THR A 127 23.97 -1.70 0.39
C THR A 127 24.54 -0.27 0.42
N VAL A 128 23.71 0.78 0.55
CA VAL A 128 24.19 2.18 0.51
C VAL A 128 24.75 2.64 1.87
N GLY A 129 24.56 1.87 2.95
CA GLY A 129 25.01 2.22 4.30
C GLY A 129 26.08 1.31 4.91
N ALA A 130 26.61 0.34 4.18
CA ALA A 130 27.60 -0.63 4.69
C ALA A 130 29.03 -0.39 4.17
N GLU A 131 29.29 0.70 3.45
CA GLU A 131 30.64 1.10 3.08
C GLU A 131 30.92 2.56 3.47
N ARG A 132 32.02 2.73 4.23
CA ARG A 132 32.71 3.96 4.65
C ARG A 132 32.06 4.65 5.86
N VAL A 133 32.72 4.77 7.03
CA VAL A 133 34.14 5.04 7.33
C VAL A 133 34.66 4.13 8.44
#